data_AF-A0A968D6J0-F1
#
_entry.id   AF-A0A968D6J0-F1
#
_cell.length_a   1.000
_cell.length_b   1.000
_cell.length_c   1.000
_cell.angle_alpha   90.00
_cell.angle_beta   90.00
_cell.angle_gamma   90.00
#
_symmetry.space_group_name_H-M   'P 1'
#
loop_
_entity.id
_entity.type
_entity.pdbx_description
1 polymer ?
#
loop_
_entity_poly.entity_id
_entity_poly.type
_entity_poly.pdbx_seq_one_letter_code
_entity_poly.pdbx_strand_id
1 'polypeptide(L)'
;MVSEQFLSQEFAKAHPANAARILDQLAVEEIAQFLKEIPPNLAAAVTKFMTPLTAANFLEMIDANQAAAIIAEVPMEVAADLLRRLDTTTFSA
;
A
#
# COMPACT_ATOMS: atom_id res chain seq x y z
N MET A 1 7.33 4.45 27.06
CA MET A 1 7.63 5.31 25.89
C MET A 1 6.78 4.79 24.74
N VAL A 2 6.07 5.66 24.02
CA VAL A 2 5.35 5.28 22.80
C VAL A 2 6.39 5.13 21.68
N SER A 3 6.32 4.04 20.91
CA SER A 3 7.24 3.83 19.78
C SER A 3 6.81 4.69 18.58
N GLU A 4 7.79 5.14 17.79
CA GLU A 4 7.53 5.88 16.56
C GLU A 4 6.64 5.08 15.59
N GLN A 5 6.86 3.77 15.51
CA GLN A 5 6.05 2.85 14.72
C GLN A 5 4.57 2.85 15.14
N PHE A 6 4.29 2.86 16.45
CA PHE A 6 2.92 2.96 16.95
C PHE A 6 2.27 4.28 16.54
N LEU A 7 3.01 5.39 16.64
CA LEU A 7 2.50 6.70 16.24
C LEU A 7 2.19 6.77 14.74
N SER A 8 3.05 6.21 13.90
CA SER A 8 2.84 6.13 12.45
C SER A 8 1.62 5.28 12.09
N GLN A 9 1.39 4.16 12.79
CA GLN A 9 0.21 3.32 12.60
C GLN A 9 -1.08 4.03 13.02
N GLU A 10 -1.10 4.66 14.19
CA GLU A 10 -2.26 5.41 14.66
C GLU A 10 -2.55 6.62 13.76
N PHE A 11 -1.52 7.29 13.25
CA PHE A 11 -1.68 8.34 12.25
C PHE A 11 -2.29 7.81 10.95
N ALA A 12 -1.76 6.70 10.40
CA ALA A 12 -2.29 6.09 9.18
C ALA A 12 -3.76 5.66 9.35
N LYS A 13 -4.12 5.18 10.55
CA LYS A 13 -5.48 4.77 10.88
C LYS A 13 -6.43 5.96 11.00
N ALA A 14 -6.00 7.04 11.65
CA ALA A 14 -6.81 8.25 11.84
C ALA A 14 -6.93 9.09 10.55
N HIS A 15 -5.88 9.09 9.72
CA HIS A 15 -5.74 9.97 8.57
C HIS A 15 -5.21 9.24 7.31
N PRO A 16 -5.93 8.22 6.80
CA PRO A 16 -5.42 7.36 5.73
C PRO A 16 -5.10 8.11 4.44
N ALA A 17 -5.89 9.13 4.07
CA ALA A 17 -5.60 9.95 2.89
C ALA A 17 -4.36 10.84 3.05
N ASN A 18 -4.09 11.36 4.26
CA ASN A 18 -2.88 12.13 4.53
C ASN A 18 -1.64 11.22 4.54
N ALA A 19 -1.78 10.03 5.13
CA ALA A 19 -0.73 9.00 5.10
C ALA A 19 -0.41 8.60 3.65
N ALA A 20 -1.42 8.34 2.81
CA ALA A 20 -1.22 8.04 1.40
C ALA A 20 -0.47 9.15 0.66
N ARG A 21 -0.85 10.42 0.89
CA ARG A 21 -0.17 11.57 0.28
C ARG A 21 1.30 11.69 0.70
N ILE A 22 1.63 11.33 1.94
CA ILE A 22 3.02 11.31 2.42
C ILE A 22 3.76 10.14 1.76
N LEU A 23 3.17 8.94 1.77
CA LEU A 23 3.77 7.74 1.16
C LEU A 23 4.01 7.91 -0.35
N ASP A 24 3.11 8.57 -1.09
CA ASP A 24 3.29 8.86 -2.52
C ASP A 24 4.52 9.74 -2.82
N GLN A 25 5.12 10.37 -1.81
CA GLN A 25 6.33 11.18 -1.94
C GLN A 25 7.61 10.44 -1.55
N LEU A 26 7.50 9.22 -1.01
CA LEU A 26 8.63 8.42 -0.55
C LEU A 26 9.14 7.48 -1.64
N ALA A 27 10.32 6.92 -1.43
CA ALA A 27 10.83 5.85 -2.29
C ALA A 27 9.98 4.58 -2.10
N VAL A 28 9.81 3.79 -3.16
CA VAL A 28 8.93 2.61 -3.14
C VAL A 28 9.41 1.58 -2.11
N GLU A 29 10.71 1.49 -1.87
CA GLU A 29 11.35 0.67 -0.85
C GLU A 29 10.87 1.03 0.57
N GLU A 30 10.78 2.33 0.87
CA GLU A 30 10.35 2.84 2.18
C GLU A 30 8.86 2.57 2.41
N ILE A 31 8.06 2.72 1.35
CA ILE A 31 6.64 2.39 1.36
C ILE A 31 6.44 0.89 1.61
N ALA A 32 7.16 0.05 0.87
CA ALA A 32 7.10 -1.40 1.01
C ALA A 32 7.51 -1.85 2.42
N GLN A 33 8.54 -1.24 3.01
CA GLN A 33 8.94 -1.53 4.39
C GLN A 33 7.86 -1.14 5.39
N PHE A 34 7.31 0.08 5.30
CA PHE A 34 6.24 0.52 6.19
C PHE A 34 5.00 -0.37 6.09
N LEU A 35 4.54 -0.66 4.87
CA LEU A 35 3.34 -1.45 4.64
C LEU A 35 3.53 -2.94 5.00
N LYS A 36 4.77 -3.46 4.98
CA LYS A 36 5.12 -4.80 5.49
C LYS A 36 4.85 -4.94 6.98
N GLU A 37 5.02 -3.87 7.74
CA GLU A 37 4.99 -3.87 9.20
C GLU A 37 3.60 -3.59 9.79
N ILE A 38 2.59 -3.33 8.95
CA ILE A 38 1.23 -3.02 9.40
C ILE A 38 0.21 -4.06 8.93
N PRO A 39 -0.93 -4.20 9.63
CA PRO A 39 -1.99 -5.12 9.23
C PRO A 39 -2.52 -4.83 7.81
N PRO A 40 -2.89 -5.87 7.02
CA PRO A 40 -3.36 -5.69 5.64
C PRO A 40 -4.56 -4.76 5.48
N ASN A 41 -5.49 -4.75 6.44
CA ASN A 41 -6.64 -3.85 6.42
C ASN A 41 -6.24 -2.37 6.57
N LEU A 42 -5.22 -2.08 7.39
CA LEU A 42 -4.68 -0.73 7.53
C LEU A 42 -3.90 -0.32 6.27
N ALA A 43 -3.10 -1.23 5.72
CA ALA A 43 -2.41 -1.01 4.45
C ALA A 43 -3.43 -0.70 3.34
N ALA A 44 -4.47 -1.51 3.17
CA ALA A 44 -5.54 -1.28 2.21
C ALA A 44 -6.26 0.06 2.41
N ALA A 45 -6.51 0.46 3.66
CA ALA A 45 -7.13 1.74 3.99
C ALA A 45 -6.31 2.94 3.51
N VAL A 46 -4.98 2.80 3.46
CA VAL A 46 -4.05 3.81 2.91
C VAL A 46 -3.92 3.66 1.39
N THR A 47 -3.71 2.44 0.89
CA THR A 47 -3.53 2.11 -0.53
C THR A 47 -4.65 2.65 -1.40
N LYS A 48 -5.91 2.61 -0.93
CA LYS A 48 -7.06 3.15 -1.70
C LYS A 48 -6.99 4.66 -1.99
N PHE A 49 -6.15 5.41 -1.28
CA PHE A 49 -5.94 6.84 -1.48
C PHE A 49 -4.62 7.16 -2.17
N MET A 50 -3.76 6.18 -2.39
CA MET A 50 -2.48 6.37 -3.08
C MET A 50 -2.69 6.52 -4.57
N THR A 51 -1.70 7.09 -5.25
CA THR A 51 -1.69 7.01 -6.72
C THR A 51 -1.60 5.55 -7.17
N PRO A 52 -2.38 5.13 -8.18
CA PRO A 52 -2.38 3.74 -8.61
C PRO A 52 -1.02 3.22 -9.10
N LEU A 53 -0.15 4.10 -9.58
CA LEU A 53 1.21 3.75 -10.00
C LEU A 53 2.08 3.40 -8.79
N THR A 54 2.14 4.27 -7.77
CA THR A 54 2.90 3.97 -6.54
C THR A 54 2.37 2.73 -5.85
N ALA A 55 1.03 2.58 -5.81
CA ALA A 55 0.40 1.42 -5.22
C ALA A 55 0.79 0.10 -5.91
N ALA A 56 0.74 0.06 -7.25
CA ALA A 56 1.18 -1.10 -8.00
C ALA A 56 2.68 -1.40 -7.78
N ASN A 57 3.53 -0.37 -7.84
CA ASN A 57 4.98 -0.52 -7.68
C ASN A 57 5.35 -1.15 -6.32
N PHE A 58 4.74 -0.71 -5.21
CA PHE A 58 5.08 -1.31 -3.91
C PHE A 58 4.51 -2.73 -3.78
N LEU A 59 3.32 -3.01 -4.35
CA LEU A 59 2.72 -4.35 -4.32
C LEU A 59 3.60 -5.38 -5.03
N GLU A 60 4.38 -4.99 -6.03
CA GLU A 60 5.39 -5.84 -6.68
C GLU A 60 6.62 -6.12 -5.79
N MET A 61 6.90 -5.27 -4.80
CA MET A 61 8.08 -5.37 -3.92
C MET A 61 7.82 -6.13 -2.61
N ILE A 62 6.56 -6.42 -2.31
CA ILE A 62 6.18 -7.20 -1.13
C ILE A 62 5.87 -8.65 -1.51
N ASP A 63 5.71 -9.52 -0.52
CA ASP A 63 5.37 -10.91 -0.83
C ASP A 63 3.96 -11.03 -1.44
N ALA A 64 3.78 -12.01 -2.32
CA ALA A 64 2.53 -12.18 -3.05
C ALA A 64 1.31 -12.42 -2.13
N ASN A 65 1.50 -13.07 -0.97
CA ASN A 65 0.39 -13.32 -0.04
C ASN A 65 -0.05 -12.02 0.65
N GLN A 66 0.90 -11.18 1.04
CA GLN A 66 0.62 -9.87 1.62
C GLN A 66 0.01 -8.92 0.58
N ALA A 67 0.52 -8.89 -0.65
CA ALA A 67 -0.08 -8.14 -1.75
C ALA A 67 -1.54 -8.59 -1.99
N ALA A 68 -1.79 -9.90 -2.08
CA ALA A 68 -3.14 -10.44 -2.22
C ALA A 68 -4.05 -10.06 -1.04
N ALA A 69 -3.54 -10.09 0.19
CA ALA A 69 -4.29 -9.69 1.38
C ALA A 69 -4.68 -8.20 1.35
N ILE A 70 -3.80 -7.32 0.89
CA ILE A 70 -4.10 -5.89 0.72
C ILE A 70 -5.13 -5.69 -0.39
N ILE A 71 -4.95 -6.35 -1.54
CA ILE A 71 -5.86 -6.27 -2.69
C ILE A 71 -7.26 -6.76 -2.33
N ALA A 72 -7.37 -7.77 -1.47
CA ALA A 72 -8.65 -8.30 -1.00
C ALA A 72 -9.44 -7.31 -0.09
N GLU A 73 -8.74 -6.35 0.53
CA GLU A 73 -9.31 -5.43 1.52
C GLU A 73 -9.60 -4.03 0.93
N VAL A 74 -9.11 -3.71 -0.28
CA VAL A 74 -9.45 -2.46 -0.97
C VAL A 74 -10.80 -2.57 -1.70
N PRO A 75 -11.45 -1.43 -2.03
CA PRO A 75 -12.66 -1.44 -2.86
C PRO A 75 -12.42 -2.13 -4.22
N MET A 76 -13.46 -2.78 -4.75
CA MET A 76 -13.37 -3.58 -5.98
C MET A 76 -12.82 -2.78 -7.18
N GLU A 77 -13.18 -1.51 -7.30
CA GLU A 77 -12.73 -0.63 -8.38
C GLU A 77 -11.22 -0.36 -8.28
N VAL A 78 -10.72 -0.21 -7.06
CA VAL A 78 -9.29 -0.03 -6.78
C VAL A 78 -8.54 -1.34 -7.05
N ALA A 79 -9.07 -2.47 -6.56
CA ALA A 79 -8.49 -3.80 -6.80
C ALA A 79 -8.33 -4.07 -8.30
N ALA A 80 -9.36 -3.80 -9.09
CA ALA A 80 -9.33 -3.99 -10.54
C ALA A 80 -8.27 -3.10 -11.22
N ASP A 81 -8.13 -1.83 -10.82
CA ASP A 81 -7.10 -0.96 -11.39
C ASP A 81 -5.68 -1.40 -11.03
N LEU A 82 -5.48 -1.86 -9.79
CA LEU A 82 -4.19 -2.38 -9.32
C LEU A 82 -3.81 -3.67 -10.06
N LEU A 83 -4.70 -4.66 -10.11
CA LEU A 83 -4.46 -5.93 -10.80
C LEU A 83 -4.09 -5.72 -12.27
N ARG A 84 -4.85 -4.84 -12.96
CA ARG A 84 -4.56 -4.50 -14.36
C ARG A 84 -3.14 -3.93 -14.56
N ARG A 85 -2.60 -3.22 -13.57
CA ARG A 85 -1.23 -2.65 -13.64
C ARG A 85 -0.16 -3.68 -13.33
N LEU A 86 -0.40 -4.55 -12.34
CA LEU A 86 0.49 -5.67 -12.00
C LEU A 86 0.63 -6.67 -13.16
N ASP A 87 -0.44 -6.88 -13.93
CA ASP A 87 -0.39 -7.71 -15.13
C ASP A 87 0.50 -7.09 -16.22
N THR A 88 0.49 -5.76 -16.38
CA THR A 88 1.25 -5.08 -17.45
C THR A 88 2.75 -5.05 -17.24
N THR A 89 3.23 -5.11 -15.99
CA THR A 89 4.66 -5.17 -15.67
C THR A 89 5.22 -6.58 -15.82
N THR A 90 4.40 -7.60 -15.56
CA THR A 90 4.81 -9.02 -15.64
C THR A 90 4.99 -9.52 -17.08
N PHE A 91 4.30 -8.93 -18.07
CA PHE A 91 4.38 -9.34 -19.49
C PHE A 91 5.25 -8.45 -20.39
N SER A 92 5.97 -7.48 -19.82
CA SER A 92 6.83 -6.56 -20.58
C SER A 92 8.33 -6.92 -20.55
N ALA A 93 8.69 -8.15 -20.17
CA ALA A 93 10.06 -8.68 -20.14
C ALA A 93 10.31 -9.74 -21.23
#